data_AF-A0A3D2FFT2-F1
#
_entry.id   AF-A0A3D2FFT2-F1
#
_cell.length_a   1.000
_cell.length_b   1.000
_cell.length_c   1.000
_cell.angle_alpha   90.00
_cell.angle_beta   90.00
_cell.angle_gamma   90.00
#
_symmetry.space_group_name_H-M   'P 1'
#
loop_
_entity.id
_entity.type
_entity.pdbx_description
1 polymer ?
#
loop_
_entity_poly.entity_id
_entity_poly.type
_entity_poly.pdbx_seq_one_letter_code
_entity_poly.pdbx_strand_id
1 'polypeptide(L)' 'MKIGLLQAGHFVPELQSELGDYNALYSRLLAGHGHDFDLETFSVVDMEFPHNLDDVDGWLISGSKHGAYEDH' A
#
# COMPACT_ATOMS: atom_id res chain seq x y z
N MET A 1 2.59 9.63 12.58
CA MET A 1 1.21 9.33 12.16
C MET A 1 1.22 7.97 11.50
N LYS A 2 0.34 7.06 11.92
CA LYS A 2 0.27 5.70 11.39
C LYS A 2 -0.62 5.69 10.15
N ILE A 3 -0.11 5.20 9.04
CA ILE A 3 -0.81 5.10 7.76
C ILE A 3 -0.94 3.63 7.39
N GLY A 4 -2.17 3.19 7.13
CA GLY A 4 -2.43 1.86 6.58
C GLY A 4 -2.41 1.90 5.05
N LEU A 5 -1.65 1.01 4.43
CA LEU A 5 -1.68 0.77 2.99
C LEU A 5 -2.46 -0.49 2.68
N LEU A 6 -3.57 -0.36 1.96
CA LEU A 6 -4.32 -1.48 1.41
C LEU A 6 -3.71 -1.86 0.05
N GLN A 7 -2.95 -2.95 0.01
CA GLN A 7 -2.33 -3.47 -1.22
C GLN A 7 -3.37 -4.28 -2.03
N ALA A 8 -3.94 -3.64 -3.04
CA ALA A 8 -4.96 -4.22 -3.92
C ALA A 8 -4.38 -5.05 -5.09
N GLY A 9 -3.07 -5.09 -5.25
CA GLY A 9 -2.40 -5.90 -6.27
C GLY A 9 -0.93 -6.15 -5.95
N HIS A 10 -0.39 -7.24 -6.47
CA HIS A 10 1.04 -7.53 -6.33
C HIS A 10 1.87 -6.58 -7.17
N PHE A 11 3.01 -6.19 -6.62
CA PHE A 11 4.02 -5.46 -7.37
C PHE A 11 4.48 -6.30 -8.57
N VAL A 12 4.66 -5.64 -9.71
CA VAL A 12 5.20 -6.29 -10.91
C VAL A 12 6.69 -6.56 -10.63
N PRO A 13 7.19 -7.82 -10.70
CA PRO A 13 8.54 -8.18 -10.27
C PRO A 13 9.64 -7.32 -10.90
N GLU A 14 9.44 -6.92 -12.15
CA GLU A 14 10.34 -6.07 -12.93
C GLU A 14 10.57 -4.71 -12.26
N LEU A 15 9.51 -4.12 -11.68
CA LEU A 15 9.57 -2.82 -11.01
C LEU A 15 10.11 -2.92 -9.57
N GLN A 16 10.05 -4.10 -8.94
CA GLN A 16 10.49 -4.29 -7.56
C GLN A 16 11.99 -4.02 -7.39
N SER A 17 12.78 -4.31 -8.43
CA SER A 17 14.23 -4.07 -8.43
C SER A 17 14.61 -2.58 -8.45
N GLU A 18 13.77 -1.71 -9.02
CA GLU A 18 14.03 -0.26 -9.14
C GLU A 18 13.37 0.56 -8.03
N LEU A 19 12.16 0.18 -7.61
CA LEU A 19 11.33 0.97 -6.72
C LEU A 19 11.29 0.45 -5.28
N GLY A 20 11.82 -0.76 -5.04
CA GLY A 20 11.67 -1.46 -3.77
C GLY A 20 10.28 -2.10 -3.62
N ASP A 21 9.89 -2.43 -2.39
CA ASP A 21 8.53 -2.85 -2.09
C ASP A 21 7.58 -1.65 -1.92
N TYR A 22 6.29 -1.94 -1.74
CA TYR A 22 5.28 -0.91 -1.54
C TYR A 22 5.57 -0.02 -0.32
N ASN A 23 6.10 -0.59 0.77
CA ASN A 23 6.49 0.19 1.95
C ASN A 23 7.56 1.20 1.58
N ALA A 24 8.60 0.81 0.84
CA ALA A 24 9.67 1.71 0.42
C ALA A 24 9.17 2.83 -0.52
N LEU A 25 8.33 2.48 -1.50
CA LEU A 25 7.76 3.44 -2.45
C LEU A 25 6.92 4.50 -1.76
N TYR A 26 5.98 4.08 -0.91
CA TYR A 26 5.08 5.01 -0.22
C TYR A 26 5.78 5.77 0.90
N SER A 27 6.74 5.15 1.60
CA SER A 27 7.59 5.86 2.57
C SER A 27 8.35 7.00 1.89
N ARG A 28 8.89 6.77 0.70
CA ARG A 28 9.60 7.80 -0.07
C ARG A 28 8.67 8.91 -0.56
N LEU A 29 7.45 8.58 -0.97
CA LEU A 29 6.44 9.57 -1.38
C LEU A 29 6.04 10.50 -0.23
N LEU A 30 5.95 9.95 0.99
CA LEU A 30 5.56 10.70 2.17
C LEU A 30 6.75 11.41 2.85
N ALA A 31 7.98 11.01 2.53
CA ALA A 31 9.19 11.63 3.06
C ALA A 31 9.26 13.11 2.67
N GLY A 32 9.58 13.97 3.65
CA GLY A 32 9.75 15.41 3.43
C GLY A 32 8.47 16.25 3.54
N HIS A 33 7.34 15.66 3.96
CA HIS A 33 6.09 16.40 4.25
C HIS A 33 5.90 16.79 5.72
N GLY A 34 7.00 16.83 6.49
CA GLY A 34 7.02 17.43 7.84
C GLY A 34 6.49 16.56 8.98
N HIS A 35 6.10 15.31 8.70
CA HIS A 35 5.67 14.34 9.70
C HIS A 35 6.37 12.99 9.50
N ASP A 36 6.79 12.36 10.59
CA ASP A 36 7.21 10.97 10.57
C ASP A 36 5.98 10.08 10.39
N PHE A 37 5.92 9.38 9.26
CA PHE A 37 4.86 8.44 8.94
C PHE A 37 5.34 7.02 9.24
N ASP A 38 4.51 6.26 9.96
CA ASP A 38 4.70 4.83 10.19
C ASP A 38 3.73 4.08 9.26
N LEU A 39 4.25 3.23 8.38
CA LEU A 39 3.46 2.55 7.35
C LEU A 39 3.24 1.09 7.74
N GLU A 40 1.98 0.69 7.77
CA GLU A 40 1.56 -0.71 7.92
C GLU A 40 0.85 -1.14 6.64
N THR A 41 1.33 -2.21 6.01
CA THR A 41 0.75 -2.72 4.77
C THR A 41 -0.14 -3.93 5.05
N PHE A 42 -1.34 -3.92 4.46
CA PHE A 42 -2.31 -5.02 4.50
C PHE A 42 -2.49 -5.55 3.08
N SER A 43 -2.14 -6.83 2.85
CA SER A 43 -2.29 -7.47 1.54
C SER A 43 -3.73 -7.90 1.29
N VAL A 44 -4.60 -6.94 0.99
CA VAL A 44 -6.02 -7.21 0.74
C VAL A 44 -6.25 -8.06 -0.51
N VAL A 45 -5.31 -8.05 -1.47
CA VAL A 45 -5.29 -8.99 -2.60
C VAL A 45 -5.12 -10.45 -2.16
N ASP A 46 -4.47 -10.68 -1.02
CA ASP A 46 -4.27 -11.99 -0.39
C ASP A 46 -5.24 -12.24 0.78
N MET A 47 -6.30 -11.42 0.87
CA MET A 47 -7.31 -11.47 1.94
C MET A 47 -6.78 -11.16 3.36
N GLU A 48 -5.67 -10.44 3.45
CA GLU A 48 -5.13 -9.93 4.71
C GLU A 48 -5.66 -8.52 4.95
N PHE A 49 -6.57 -8.38 5.91
CA PHE A 49 -7.24 -7.13 6.24
C PHE A 49 -6.83 -6.62 7.64
N PRO A 50 -6.91 -5.30 7.88
CA PRO A 50 -6.83 -4.76 9.23
C PRO A 50 -7.96 -5.31 10.10
N HIS A 51 -7.76 -5.29 11.42
CA HIS A 51 -8.77 -5.78 12.35
C HIS A 51 -9.94 -4.78 12.47
N ASN A 52 -9.62 -3.49 12.50
CA ASN A 52 -10.58 -2.39 12.55
C ASN A 52 -10.17 -1.20 11.66
N LEU A 53 -11.11 -0.31 11.38
CA LEU A 53 -10.90 0.88 10.55
C LEU A 53 -10.07 1.97 11.24
N ASP A 54 -10.00 1.94 12.57
CA ASP A 54 -9.29 2.88 13.45
C ASP A 54 -7.92 2.36 13.92
N ASP A 55 -7.44 1.23 13.37
CA ASP A 55 -6.10 0.69 13.65
C ASP A 55 -4.95 1.63 13.18
N VAL A 56 -5.28 2.64 12.35
CA VAL A 56 -4.37 3.63 11.77
C VAL A 56 -5.05 5.01 11.67
N ASP A 57 -4.26 6.07 11.51
CA ASP A 57 -4.74 7.47 11.43
C ASP A 57 -5.22 7.85 10.02
N GLY A 58 -4.86 7.07 9.00
CA GLY A 58 -5.22 7.34 7.61
C GLY A 58 -4.94 6.16 6.69
N TRP A 59 -5.61 6.15 5.54
CA TRP A 59 -5.58 5.03 4.59
C TRP A 59 -5.07 5.45 3.21
N LEU A 60 -4.19 4.63 2.65
CA LEU A 60 -3.79 4.63 1.25
C LEU A 60 -4.25 3.32 0.61
N ILE A 61 -4.61 3.37 -0.67
CA ILE A 61 -5.02 2.19 -1.44
C ILE A 61 -4.12 2.11 -2.67
N SER A 62 -3.45 0.98 -2.87
CA SER A 62 -2.63 0.77 -4.06
C SER A 62 -3.51 0.56 -5.30
N GLY A 63 -2.94 0.80 -6.47
CA GLY A 63 -3.53 0.30 -7.71
C GLY A 63 -3.53 -1.23 -7.75
N SER A 64 -4.32 -1.80 -8.67
CA SER A 64 -4.31 -3.22 -9.00
C SER A 64 -4.24 -3.40 -10.51
N LYS A 65 -3.58 -4.48 -10.96
CA LYS A 65 -3.65 -4.91 -12.37
C LYS A 65 -4.99 -5.57 -12.70
N HIS A 66 -5.70 -6.08 -11.69
CA HIS A 66 -7.01 -6.71 -11.87
C HIS A 66 -8.07 -5.61 -11.95
N GLY A 67 -8.46 -5.26 -13.18
CA GLY A 67 -9.54 -4.32 -13.42
C GLY A 67 -10.88 -4.91 -13.00
N ALA A 68 -11.64 -4.22 -12.15
CA ALA A 68 -12.95 -4.68 -11.67
C ALA A 68 -14.06 -4.67 -12.75
N TYR A 69 -13.78 -4.07 -13.92
CA TYR A 69 -14.75 -3.84 -14.99
C TYR A 69 -14.40 -4.56 -16.30
N GLU A 70 -13.35 -5.36 -16.28
CA GLU A 70 -12.88 -6.12 -17.44
C GLU A 70 -12.94 -7.62 -17.08
N ASP A 71 -13.38 -8.46 -18.01
CA ASP A 71 -13.26 -9.91 -17.87
C ASP A 71 -11.79 -10.29 -18.10
N HIS A 72 -11.10 -10.76 -17.05
CA HIS A 72 -9.72 -11.27 -17.09
C HIS A 72 -9.68 -12.79 -17.21
#